data_AF-A0A4Y8A734-F1
#
_entry.id   AF-A0A4Y8A734-F1
#
_cell.length_a   1.000
_cell.length_b   1.000
_cell.length_c   1.000
_cell.angle_alpha   90.00
_cell.angle_beta   90.00
_cell.angle_gamma   90.00
#
_symmetry.space_group_name_H-M   'P 1'
#
loop_
_entity.id
_entity.type
_entity.pdbx_description
1 polymer ?
#
loop_
_entity_poly.entity_id
_entity_poly.type
_entity_poly.pdbx_seq_one_letter_code
_entity_poly.pdbx_strand_id
1 'polypeptide(L)'
;MRMKEDHMLNGQLKPGYNLQISTQEQFILNYTLHQTSTDYQTLPAHIDQYETLYQTLPEAIVADAGYGSDENYGILQQKGIEAYIKYNTFDKEQKEGIKSFSNDSLHYNEQENYLVCPMGQRMAHIGDGQRITSSGYVQLISRYQAQNCHNCPMRGVCHSGQGNRIVEVNHLLREHKQAAKQRL
;
A
#
# COMPACT_ATOMS: atom_id res chain seq x y z
N MET A 1 -13.88 -13.95 -12.78
CA MET A 1 -12.51 -13.84 -12.25
C MET A 1 -11.60 -14.89 -12.90
N ARG A 2 -10.29 -14.62 -13.03
CA ARG A 2 -9.30 -15.66 -13.37
C ARG A 2 -9.08 -16.51 -12.12
N MET A 3 -9.43 -17.79 -12.21
CA MET A 3 -9.23 -18.73 -11.11
C MET A 3 -7.82 -19.34 -11.20
N LYS A 4 -7.23 -19.71 -10.06
CA LYS A 4 -5.96 -20.46 -10.04
C LYS A 4 -6.06 -21.78 -10.80
N GLU A 5 -7.23 -22.42 -10.72
CA GLU A 5 -7.56 -23.62 -11.48
C GLU A 5 -8.09 -23.24 -12.88
N ASP A 6 -7.16 -23.19 -13.82
CA ASP A 6 -7.44 -23.10 -15.26
C ASP A 6 -7.15 -24.43 -15.93
N HIS A 7 -8.00 -25.44 -15.68
CA HIS A 7 -7.88 -26.77 -16.28
C HIS A 7 -7.86 -26.74 -17.81
N MET A 8 -8.50 -25.72 -18.41
CA MET A 8 -8.57 -25.55 -19.86
C MET A 8 -7.40 -24.74 -20.44
N LEU A 9 -6.56 -24.13 -19.58
CA LEU A 9 -5.44 -23.23 -19.93
C LEU A 9 -5.81 -22.15 -20.96
N ASN A 10 -7.09 -21.80 -21.04
CA ASN A 10 -7.61 -20.91 -22.05
C ASN A 10 -7.82 -19.48 -21.50
N GLY A 11 -7.47 -19.24 -20.24
CA GLY A 11 -7.59 -17.95 -19.57
C GLY A 11 -9.03 -17.47 -19.41
N GLN A 12 -10.02 -18.37 -19.56
CA GLN A 12 -11.44 -18.02 -19.52
C GLN A 12 -11.84 -17.54 -18.12
N LEU A 13 -12.57 -16.42 -18.09
CA LEU A 13 -13.13 -15.90 -16.85
C LEU A 13 -14.28 -16.80 -16.41
N LYS A 14 -14.22 -17.28 -15.16
CA LYS A 14 -15.30 -18.02 -14.52
C LYS A 14 -16.13 -17.09 -13.63
N PRO A 15 -17.45 -17.34 -13.45
CA PRO A 15 -18.20 -16.66 -12.41
C PRO A 15 -17.57 -17.01 -11.06
N GLY A 16 -17.26 -15.98 -10.28
CA GLY A 16 -16.57 -16.11 -9.01
C GLY A 16 -16.79 -14.85 -8.20
N TYR A 17 -16.92 -15.02 -6.89
CA TYR A 17 -17.14 -13.96 -5.94
C TYR A 17 -16.10 -14.04 -4.85
N ASN A 18 -15.66 -12.88 -4.39
CA ASN A 18 -14.83 -12.75 -3.20
C ASN A 18 -15.76 -12.51 -2.00
N LEU A 19 -15.84 -13.49 -1.11
CA LEU A 19 -16.65 -13.44 0.10
C LEU A 19 -15.77 -12.89 1.24
N GLN A 20 -16.19 -11.77 1.83
CA GLN A 20 -15.59 -11.26 3.06
C GLN A 20 -16.51 -11.49 4.24
N ILE A 21 -15.90 -11.80 5.39
CA ILE A 21 -16.60 -12.13 6.63
C ILE A 21 -15.92 -11.38 7.77
N SER A 22 -16.71 -10.62 8.53
CA SER A 22 -16.30 -10.05 9.81
C SER A 22 -16.71 -10.98 10.94
N THR A 23 -15.79 -11.26 11.86
CA THR A 23 -16.06 -12.09 13.04
C THR A 23 -15.60 -11.41 14.32
N GLN A 24 -16.28 -11.69 15.42
CA GLN A 24 -15.89 -11.27 16.77
C GLN A 24 -16.33 -12.35 17.75
N GLU A 25 -15.44 -12.74 18.67
CA GLU A 25 -15.74 -13.71 19.74
C GLU A 25 -16.44 -14.99 19.25
N GLN A 26 -15.97 -15.55 18.12
CA GLN A 26 -16.52 -16.74 17.45
C GLN A 26 -17.88 -16.54 16.76
N PHE A 27 -18.43 -15.33 16.75
CA PHE A 27 -19.63 -14.99 16.01
C PHE A 27 -19.29 -14.37 14.65
N ILE A 28 -20.10 -14.70 13.64
CA ILE A 28 -20.11 -13.96 12.37
C ILE A 28 -21.01 -12.75 12.55
N LEU A 29 -20.47 -11.56 12.30
CA LEU A 29 -21.19 -10.29 12.42
C LEU A 29 -21.71 -9.84 11.05
N ASN A 30 -20.83 -9.79 10.05
CA ASN A 30 -21.16 -9.27 8.74
C ASN A 30 -20.54 -10.12 7.64
N TYR A 31 -21.17 -10.14 6.46
CA TYR A 31 -20.57 -10.69 5.26
C TYR A 31 -20.93 -9.86 4.02
N THR A 32 -19.99 -9.75 3.08
CA THR A 32 -20.19 -9.12 1.77
C THR A 32 -19.73 -10.04 0.64
N LEU A 33 -20.38 -9.96 -0.51
CA LEU A 33 -19.94 -10.60 -1.74
C LEU A 33 -19.49 -9.57 -2.76
N HIS A 34 -18.28 -9.74 -3.31
CA HIS A 34 -17.69 -8.81 -4.28
C HIS A 34 -17.31 -9.51 -5.57
N GLN A 35 -17.41 -8.80 -6.70
CA GLN A 35 -16.97 -9.29 -8.01
C GLN A 35 -15.56 -8.84 -8.39
N THR A 36 -14.72 -8.51 -7.40
CA THR A 36 -13.30 -8.17 -7.59
C THR A 36 -12.41 -9.30 -7.07
N SER A 37 -11.27 -9.49 -7.73
CA SER A 37 -10.27 -10.49 -7.34
C SER A 37 -9.29 -10.03 -6.27
N THR A 38 -9.30 -8.75 -5.90
CA THR A 38 -8.32 -8.17 -4.96
C THR A 38 -8.99 -7.72 -3.67
N ASP A 39 -8.47 -8.19 -2.53
CA ASP A 39 -9.09 -8.00 -1.21
C ASP A 39 -9.13 -6.54 -0.77
N TYR A 40 -8.07 -5.76 -1.02
CA TYR A 40 -8.04 -4.36 -0.58
C TYR A 40 -9.21 -3.52 -1.13
N GLN A 41 -9.75 -3.82 -2.31
CA GLN A 41 -10.89 -3.09 -2.87
C GLN A 41 -12.23 -3.41 -2.18
N THR A 42 -12.28 -4.49 -1.40
CA THR A 42 -13.53 -4.98 -0.78
C THR A 42 -13.80 -4.37 0.58
N LEU A 43 -12.76 -3.90 1.26
CA LEU A 43 -12.85 -3.39 2.64
C LEU A 43 -13.77 -2.17 2.78
N PRO A 44 -13.70 -1.15 1.90
CA PRO A 44 -14.53 0.05 2.06
C PRO A 44 -16.02 -0.28 2.13
N ALA A 45 -16.51 -1.01 1.14
CA ALA A 45 -17.90 -1.44 1.08
C ALA A 45 -18.26 -2.44 2.20
N HIS A 46 -17.31 -3.25 2.68
CA HIS A 46 -17.53 -4.14 3.82
C HIS A 46 -17.74 -3.38 5.13
N ILE A 47 -16.96 -2.33 5.37
CA ILE A 47 -17.09 -1.46 6.55
C ILE A 47 -18.37 -0.63 6.45
N ASP A 48 -18.69 -0.07 5.28
CA ASP A 48 -19.93 0.71 5.10
C ASP A 48 -21.17 -0.15 5.34
N GLN A 49 -21.16 -1.43 4.92
CA GLN A 49 -22.25 -2.35 5.25
C GLN A 49 -22.31 -2.63 6.75
N TYR A 50 -21.18 -2.86 7.41
CA TYR A 50 -21.13 -3.06 8.85
C TYR A 50 -21.72 -1.85 9.59
N GLU A 51 -21.29 -0.64 9.23
CA GLU A 51 -21.79 0.61 9.79
C GLU A 51 -23.30 0.76 9.59
N THR A 52 -23.80 0.40 8.41
CA THR A 52 -25.24 0.45 8.11
C THR A 52 -26.03 -0.55 8.96
N LEU A 53 -25.51 -1.76 9.16
CA LEU A 53 -26.20 -2.81 9.91
C LEU A 53 -26.27 -2.53 11.41
N TYR A 54 -25.16 -2.03 11.98
CA TYR A 54 -25.03 -1.87 13.42
C TYR A 54 -25.13 -0.42 13.91
N GLN A 55 -25.20 0.54 13.00
CA GLN A 55 -25.21 1.98 13.30
C GLN A 55 -24.02 2.38 14.19
N THR A 56 -22.90 1.66 14.04
CA THR A 56 -21.68 1.84 14.80
C THR A 56 -20.50 1.26 14.01
N LEU A 57 -19.28 1.59 14.43
CA LEU A 57 -18.04 1.13 13.83
C LEU A 57 -17.27 0.27 14.83
N PRO A 58 -16.50 -0.71 14.35
CA PRO A 58 -15.63 -1.47 15.23
C PRO A 58 -14.51 -0.58 15.75
N GLU A 59 -14.06 -0.80 16.98
CA GLU A 59 -12.92 -0.07 17.55
C GLU A 59 -11.62 -0.38 16.79
N ALA A 60 -11.47 -1.63 16.37
CA ALA A 60 -10.29 -2.12 15.66
C ALA A 60 -10.66 -3.16 14.59
N ILE A 61 -9.86 -3.23 13.54
CA ILE A 61 -9.92 -4.26 12.50
C ILE A 61 -8.58 -4.98 12.42
N VAL A 62 -8.64 -6.31 12.44
CA VAL A 62 -7.51 -7.20 12.18
C VAL A 62 -7.73 -7.86 10.82
N ALA A 63 -6.77 -7.71 9.91
CA ALA A 63 -6.85 -8.31 8.58
C ALA A 63 -5.46 -8.69 8.05
N ASP A 64 -5.43 -9.52 7.01
CA ASP A 64 -4.18 -9.92 6.37
C ASP A 64 -3.54 -8.79 5.55
N ALA A 65 -2.33 -9.04 5.04
CA ALA A 65 -1.59 -8.04 4.29
C ALA A 65 -2.26 -7.63 2.96
N GLY A 66 -3.15 -8.46 2.41
CA GLY A 66 -3.90 -8.20 1.19
C GLY A 66 -4.85 -7.01 1.30
N TYR A 67 -5.19 -6.61 2.52
CA TYR A 67 -5.95 -5.40 2.83
C TYR A 67 -5.10 -4.15 3.03
N GLY A 68 -3.78 -4.29 3.17
CA GLY A 68 -2.85 -3.21 3.46
C GLY A 68 -2.59 -2.31 2.26
N SER A 69 -3.47 -1.33 2.02
CA SER A 69 -3.35 -0.31 0.99
C SER A 69 -3.45 1.10 1.58
N ASP A 70 -2.84 2.07 0.90
CA ASP A 70 -2.94 3.50 1.24
C ASP A 70 -4.39 3.95 1.45
N GLU A 71 -5.26 3.59 0.49
CA GLU A 71 -6.70 3.85 0.55
C GLU A 71 -7.35 3.26 1.80
N ASN A 72 -7.09 1.99 2.12
CA ASN A 72 -7.71 1.34 3.28
C ASN A 72 -7.22 1.93 4.60
N TYR A 73 -5.93 2.22 4.73
CA TYR A 73 -5.41 2.88 5.92
C TYR A 73 -6.03 4.27 6.09
N GLY A 74 -6.15 5.05 5.01
CA GLY A 74 -6.81 6.35 5.02
C GLY A 74 -8.27 6.27 5.45
N ILE A 75 -9.05 5.32 4.91
CA ILE A 75 -10.46 5.10 5.26
C ILE A 75 -10.62 4.72 6.73
N LEU A 76 -9.80 3.78 7.21
CA LEU A 76 -9.84 3.35 8.61
C LEU A 76 -9.49 4.50 9.56
N GLN A 77 -8.45 5.27 9.23
CA GLN A 77 -8.06 6.44 10.02
C GLN A 77 -9.17 7.51 10.03
N GLN A 78 -9.79 7.79 8.87
CA GLN A 78 -10.88 8.76 8.78
C GLN A 78 -12.10 8.34 9.60
N LYS A 79 -12.41 7.04 9.62
CA LYS A 79 -13.50 6.46 10.41
C LYS A 79 -13.12 6.24 11.88
N GLY A 80 -11.89 6.55 12.30
CA GLY A 80 -11.43 6.39 13.68
C GLY A 80 -11.24 4.91 14.10
N ILE A 81 -11.07 4.00 13.15
CA ILE A 81 -10.91 2.56 13.39
C ILE A 81 -9.42 2.23 13.46
N GLU A 82 -9.00 1.53 14.52
CA GLU A 82 -7.61 1.07 14.62
C GLU A 82 -7.32 -0.07 13.63
N ALA A 83 -6.30 0.12 12.80
CA ALA A 83 -5.90 -0.87 11.79
C ALA A 83 -4.75 -1.75 12.29
N TYR A 84 -5.04 -3.03 12.57
CA TYR A 84 -4.06 -4.10 12.77
C TYR A 84 -3.90 -4.91 11.48
N ILE A 85 -3.46 -4.21 10.43
CA ILE A 85 -3.33 -4.74 9.08
C ILE A 85 -1.88 -4.58 8.65
N LYS A 86 -1.25 -5.68 8.22
CA LYS A 86 0.11 -5.64 7.65
C LYS A 86 0.06 -4.94 6.28
N TYR A 87 1.11 -4.21 5.91
CA TYR A 87 1.29 -3.82 4.51
C TYR A 87 1.98 -4.95 3.74
N ASN A 88 1.80 -4.97 2.41
CA ASN A 88 2.23 -6.06 1.53
C ASN A 88 3.70 -6.52 1.70
N THR A 89 4.62 -5.61 2.03
CA THR A 89 6.05 -5.92 2.19
C THR A 89 6.47 -6.19 3.63
N PHE A 90 5.57 -6.16 4.62
CA PHE A 90 5.87 -6.26 6.05
C PHE A 90 6.66 -7.51 6.41
N ASP A 91 6.13 -8.70 6.09
CA ASP A 91 6.77 -9.97 6.45
C ASP A 91 8.13 -10.14 5.75
N LYS A 92 8.27 -9.58 4.54
CA LYS A 92 9.51 -9.62 3.78
C LYS A 92 10.58 -8.71 4.40
N GLU A 93 10.19 -7.52 4.80
CA GLU A 93 11.07 -6.59 5.51
C GLU A 93 11.52 -7.14 6.87
N GLN A 94 10.68 -7.90 7.58
CA GLN A 94 11.05 -8.54 8.85
C GLN A 94 12.07 -9.68 8.66
N LYS A 95 11.94 -10.47 7.60
CA LYS A 95 12.83 -11.63 7.35
C LYS A 95 14.14 -11.26 6.68
N GLU A 96 14.07 -10.40 5.66
CA GLU A 96 15.20 -10.09 4.76
C GLU A 96 15.73 -8.67 4.95
N GLY A 97 15.07 -7.84 5.78
CA GLY A 97 15.32 -6.41 5.85
C GLY A 97 14.69 -5.64 4.69
N ILE A 98 14.76 -4.32 4.76
CA ILE A 98 14.35 -3.45 3.66
C ILE A 98 15.34 -3.63 2.51
N LYS A 99 14.83 -3.91 1.31
CA LYS A 99 15.66 -4.05 0.11
C LYS A 99 16.53 -2.81 -0.08
N SER A 100 17.84 -3.03 -0.16
CA SER A 100 18.81 -2.00 -0.54
C SER A 100 18.38 -1.37 -1.86
N PHE A 101 18.48 -0.04 -1.95
CA PHE A 101 18.08 0.77 -3.12
C PHE A 101 16.57 0.88 -3.40
N SER A 102 15.68 0.29 -2.60
CA SER A 102 14.23 0.54 -2.69
C SER A 102 13.87 1.97 -2.28
N ASN A 103 12.74 2.50 -2.77
CA ASN A 103 12.28 3.83 -2.38
C ASN A 103 11.97 3.90 -0.87
N ASP A 104 11.49 2.80 -0.28
CA ASP A 104 11.22 2.71 1.17
C ASP A 104 12.50 2.76 2.02
N SER A 105 13.68 2.46 1.45
CA SER A 105 14.97 2.59 2.14
C SER A 105 15.54 4.01 2.18
N LEU A 106 14.99 4.94 1.40
CA LEU A 106 15.55 6.28 1.27
C LEU A 106 15.10 7.16 2.43
N HIS A 107 16.06 7.74 3.14
CA HIS A 107 15.81 8.72 4.18
C HIS A 107 15.17 9.98 3.60
N TYR A 108 14.10 10.45 4.24
CA TYR A 108 13.41 11.68 3.91
C TYR A 108 13.65 12.70 5.02
N ASN A 109 14.07 13.89 4.61
CA ASN A 109 14.14 15.06 5.47
C ASN A 109 12.91 15.93 5.19
N GLU A 110 11.98 15.95 6.14
CA GLU A 110 10.75 16.75 6.07
C GLU A 110 11.03 18.26 6.14
N GLN A 111 12.01 18.69 6.93
CA GLN A 111 12.30 20.11 7.17
C GLN A 111 12.84 20.80 5.91
N GLU A 112 13.72 20.13 5.17
CA GLU A 112 14.35 20.65 3.96
C GLU A 112 13.74 20.05 2.66
N ASN A 113 12.72 19.19 2.78
CA ASN A 113 12.02 18.51 1.68
C ASN A 113 12.95 17.86 0.63
N TYR A 114 13.78 16.91 1.07
CA TYR A 114 14.62 16.12 0.16
C TYR A 114 14.73 14.65 0.58
N LEU A 115 15.05 13.78 -0.38
CA LEU A 115 15.46 12.40 -0.10
C LEU A 115 16.98 12.25 -0.19
N VAL A 116 17.53 11.28 0.53
CA VAL A 116 18.94 10.89 0.40
C VAL A 116 19.03 9.62 -0.42
N CYS A 117 19.75 9.66 -1.53
CA CYS A 117 19.98 8.46 -2.34
C CYS A 117 20.98 7.52 -1.64
N PRO A 118 21.09 6.25 -2.05
CA PRO A 118 21.99 5.29 -1.40
C PRO A 118 23.47 5.69 -1.43
N MET A 119 23.90 6.53 -2.38
CA MET A 119 25.26 7.11 -2.44
C MET A 119 25.46 8.28 -1.48
N GLY A 120 24.42 8.71 -0.75
CA GLY A 120 24.47 9.85 0.17
C GLY A 120 24.15 11.22 -0.45
N GLN A 121 23.87 11.29 -1.76
CA GLN A 121 23.55 12.56 -2.40
C GLN A 121 22.10 12.99 -2.10
N ARG A 122 21.88 14.31 -1.96
CA ARG A 122 20.52 14.88 -1.84
C ARG A 122 19.77 14.75 -3.18
N MET A 123 18.52 14.32 -3.10
CA MET A 123 17.58 14.27 -4.20
C MET A 123 16.56 15.40 -4.01
N ALA A 124 16.58 16.39 -4.89
CA ALA A 124 15.73 17.57 -4.79
C ALA A 124 14.28 17.23 -5.18
N HIS A 125 13.32 17.86 -4.50
CA HIS A 125 11.92 17.84 -4.93
C HIS A 125 11.80 18.53 -6.30
N ILE A 126 11.15 17.87 -7.25
CA ILE A 126 10.97 18.36 -8.62
C ILE A 126 9.50 18.57 -8.99
N GLY A 127 8.58 18.33 -8.06
CA GLY A 127 7.15 18.54 -8.23
C GLY A 127 6.30 17.43 -7.65
N ASP A 128 5.00 17.73 -7.56
CA ASP A 128 3.98 16.81 -7.08
C ASP A 128 3.07 16.37 -8.22
N GLY A 129 2.42 15.24 -8.02
CA GLY A 129 1.46 14.67 -8.95
C GLY A 129 0.38 13.91 -8.21
N GLN A 130 -0.60 13.47 -8.99
CA GLN A 130 -1.69 12.65 -8.49
C GLN A 130 -1.73 11.34 -9.27
N ARG A 131 -2.04 10.25 -8.57
CA ARG A 131 -2.30 8.96 -9.17
C ARG A 131 -3.66 8.48 -8.74
N ILE A 132 -4.52 8.19 -9.71
CA ILE A 132 -5.84 7.65 -9.47
C ILE A 132 -5.75 6.12 -9.53
N THR A 133 -6.20 5.45 -8.48
CA THR A 133 -6.29 3.99 -8.43
C THR A 133 -7.47 3.48 -9.25
N SER A 134 -7.57 2.18 -9.46
CA SER A 134 -8.74 1.57 -10.11
C SER A 134 -10.05 1.73 -9.34
N SER A 135 -9.99 1.99 -8.03
CA SER A 135 -11.14 2.34 -7.18
C SER A 135 -11.56 3.81 -7.31
N GLY A 136 -10.77 4.65 -7.99
CA GLY A 136 -10.99 6.09 -8.07
C GLY A 136 -10.35 6.89 -6.93
N TYR A 137 -9.65 6.22 -6.00
CA TYR A 137 -8.93 6.87 -4.91
C TYR A 137 -7.73 7.66 -5.45
N VAL A 138 -7.56 8.89 -4.95
CA VAL A 138 -6.51 9.81 -5.39
C VAL A 138 -5.33 9.75 -4.42
N GLN A 139 -4.20 9.29 -4.92
CA GLN A 139 -2.94 9.28 -4.19
C GLN A 139 -2.11 10.51 -4.55
N LEU A 140 -1.59 11.20 -3.53
CA LEU A 140 -0.64 12.30 -3.70
C LEU A 140 0.78 11.72 -3.80
N ILE A 141 1.50 12.11 -4.84
CA ILE A 141 2.83 11.60 -5.14
C ILE A 141 3.79 12.77 -5.26
N SER A 142 4.84 12.79 -4.44
CA SER A 142 5.95 13.73 -4.57
C SER A 142 7.10 13.09 -5.33
N ARG A 143 7.72 13.86 -6.23
CA ARG A 143 8.83 13.41 -7.08
C ARG A 143 10.13 14.05 -6.63
N TYR A 144 11.16 13.22 -6.53
CA TYR A 144 12.51 13.63 -6.13
C TYR A 144 13.53 13.14 -7.14
N GLN A 145 14.49 13.99 -7.51
CA GLN A 145 15.53 13.66 -8.49
C GLN A 145 16.92 13.80 -7.90
N ALA A 146 17.76 12.78 -8.12
CA ALA A 146 19.18 12.83 -7.80
C ALA A 146 19.90 13.91 -8.62
N GLN A 147 20.90 14.56 -8.05
CA GLN A 147 21.63 15.64 -8.71
C GLN A 147 22.56 15.13 -9.81
N ASN A 148 23.28 14.03 -9.55
CA ASN A 148 24.22 13.45 -10.50
C ASN A 148 24.34 11.93 -10.32
N CYS A 149 23.84 11.18 -11.30
CA CYS A 149 24.05 9.74 -11.42
C CYS A 149 25.10 9.37 -12.48
N HIS A 150 25.67 10.34 -13.18
CA HIS A 150 26.73 10.09 -14.16
C HIS A 150 27.99 9.57 -13.46
N ASN A 151 28.57 8.48 -13.97
CA ASN A 151 29.71 7.77 -13.38
C ASN A 151 29.54 7.36 -11.90
N CYS A 152 28.30 7.29 -11.38
CA CYS A 152 28.05 6.79 -10.04
C CYS A 152 28.39 5.28 -9.97
N PRO A 153 29.31 4.83 -9.09
CA PRO A 153 29.73 3.43 -9.03
C PRO A 153 28.59 2.47 -8.64
N MET A 154 27.56 2.96 -7.96
CA MET A 154 26.38 2.17 -7.61
C MET A 154 25.25 2.23 -8.65
N ARG A 155 25.42 2.92 -9.79
CA ARG A 155 24.35 3.12 -10.77
C ARG A 155 23.72 1.80 -11.23
N GLY A 156 24.54 0.81 -11.58
CA GLY A 156 24.08 -0.47 -12.12
C GLY A 156 23.13 -1.24 -11.20
N VAL A 157 23.30 -1.11 -9.88
CA VAL A 157 22.41 -1.74 -8.87
C VAL A 157 21.34 -0.79 -8.33
N CYS A 158 21.50 0.52 -8.53
CA CYS A 158 20.63 1.55 -7.96
C CYS A 158 19.40 1.85 -8.83
N HIS A 159 19.57 2.02 -10.15
CA HIS A 159 18.46 2.22 -11.10
C HIS A 159 18.91 1.99 -12.55
N SER A 160 17.98 1.60 -13.43
CA SER A 160 18.23 1.35 -14.86
C SER A 160 17.82 2.50 -15.79
N GLY A 161 17.24 3.58 -15.25
CA GLY A 161 16.76 4.72 -16.04
C GLY A 161 17.87 5.54 -16.73
N GLN A 162 17.49 6.23 -17.80
CA GLN A 162 18.33 7.24 -18.43
C GLN A 162 18.43 8.50 -17.55
N GLY A 163 19.58 9.17 -17.57
CA GLY A 163 19.82 10.36 -16.75
C GLY A 163 19.90 10.05 -15.24
N ASN A 164 19.46 11.01 -14.44
CA ASN A 164 19.47 10.91 -12.98
C ASN A 164 18.25 10.15 -12.46
N ARG A 165 18.44 9.37 -11.40
CA ARG A 165 17.36 8.64 -10.72
C ARG A 165 16.26 9.60 -10.27
N ILE A 166 15.02 9.31 -10.65
CA ILE A 166 13.81 9.93 -10.12
C ILE A 166 13.12 8.91 -9.22
N VAL A 167 12.61 9.37 -8.09
CA VAL A 167 11.88 8.58 -7.11
C VAL A 167 10.54 9.26 -6.85
N GLU A 168 9.48 8.45 -6.92
CA GLU A 168 8.13 8.84 -6.55
C GLU A 168 7.84 8.31 -5.14
N VAL A 169 7.32 9.18 -4.27
CA VAL A 169 6.97 8.86 -2.88
C VAL A 169 5.54 9.26 -2.61
N ASN A 170 4.79 8.33 -2.02
CA ASN A 170 3.53 8.63 -1.33
C ASN A 170 3.85 8.78 0.17
N HIS A 171 3.80 10.01 0.68
CA HIS A 171 4.15 10.31 2.07
C HIS A 171 3.11 9.76 3.06
N LEU A 172 1.82 9.85 2.74
CA LEU A 172 0.74 9.26 3.55
C LEU A 172 0.92 7.75 3.71
N LEU A 173 1.21 7.04 2.62
CA LEU A 173 1.48 5.61 2.70
C LEU A 173 2.72 5.29 3.55
N ARG A 174 3.76 6.13 3.54
CA ARG A 174 4.93 5.94 4.42
C ARG A 174 4.54 6.09 5.90
N GLU A 175 3.75 7.10 6.23
CA GLU A 175 3.21 7.30 7.58
C GLU A 175 2.34 6.11 7.99
N HIS A 176 1.43 5.64 7.13
CA HIS A 176 0.60 4.47 7.38
C HIS A 176 1.44 3.21 7.63
N LYS A 177 2.47 2.96 6.82
CA LYS A 177 3.40 1.83 7.03
C LYS A 177 4.14 1.96 8.36
N GLN A 178 4.60 3.15 8.72
CA GLN A 178 5.30 3.39 9.98
C GLN A 178 4.38 3.19 11.19
N ALA A 179 3.14 3.68 11.13
CA ALA A 179 2.13 3.45 12.16
C ALA A 179 1.79 1.95 12.28
N ALA A 180 1.63 1.24 11.16
CA ALA A 180 1.43 -0.21 11.18
C ALA A 180 2.62 -0.96 11.81
N LYS A 181 3.87 -0.56 11.54
CA LYS A 181 5.08 -1.12 12.18
C LYS A 181 5.13 -0.93 13.69
N GLN A 182 4.55 0.14 14.21
CA GLN A 182 4.54 0.43 15.64
C GLN A 182 3.45 -0.38 16.37
N ARG A 183 2.37 -0.73 15.66
CA ARG A 183 1.22 -1.46 16.23
C ARG A 183 1.38 -2.99 16.19
N LEU A 184 2.11 -3.52 15.20
CA LEU A 184 2.24 -4.95 14.90
C LEU A 184 3.62 -5.50 15.30
#